data_AF-A0AAN6UCI8-F1
#
_entry.id   AF-A0AAN6UCI8-F1
#
_cell.length_a   1.000
_cell.length_b   1.000
_cell.length_c   1.000
_cell.angle_alpha   90.00
_cell.angle_beta   90.00
_cell.angle_gamma   90.00
#
_symmetry.space_group_name_H-M   'P 1'
#
loop_
_entity.id
_entity.type
_entity.pdbx_description
1 polymer ?
#
loop_
_entity_poly.entity_id
_entity_poly.type
_entity_poly.pdbx_seq_one_letter_code
_entity_poly.pdbx_strand_id
1 'polypeptide(L)'
;MALDLGTVLAVVEVVGKCMAMYERIESLPKQMTQMGRRIKRLSIYLGDLEAFVMAKPTTAFAALYSGQRAALVEVLAGIQGNVARVHDLFDRYEKGILSRSKNLEFRAKWLSSIWFSLVDSSPGKVQTIMEEIDQDAVELRDWLDLMTLKGVQVLVQASWSPDTPPLDRGRDRGRGTAETAATAQRAVPSPSPSPSPSPAPPRRDYKILFVDPYNTARGVVAEALVKLFGQLTAKNGGDWRISEVESVGFFVKSKSDCISTIDGLDYSFKTFKKPWMEGHESAAKTALAAVFDNKWYDHPFKKVLQQEMASRKSRGLQKDMFTRFDYIVVFTNREHDNMIKLKDAIRRTRGASRASAHGKGRILQLGTFLKQDGGPAREILHPAGVNSDGPRSRQDWNKKVAEIKTALKELLRREMQWKQLESRGKAPAGGQKTLEVGKA
;
A
#
# COMPACT_ATOMS: atom_id res chain seq x y z
N MET A 1 -42.44 12.14 -47.99
CA MET A 1 -40.99 12.16 -48.26
C MET A 1 -40.33 11.20 -47.28
N ALA A 2 -39.76 10.10 -47.77
CA ALA A 2 -39.11 9.10 -46.93
C ALA A 2 -37.72 9.62 -46.51
N LEU A 3 -37.39 9.51 -45.22
CA LEU A 3 -36.06 9.81 -44.69
C LEU A 3 -35.05 8.83 -45.29
N ASP A 4 -34.10 9.34 -46.08
CA ASP A 4 -33.01 8.57 -46.63
C ASP A 4 -32.12 8.00 -45.51
N LEU A 5 -31.73 6.73 -45.65
CA LEU A 5 -30.87 6.01 -44.71
C LEU A 5 -29.52 6.70 -44.52
N GLY A 6 -28.99 7.36 -45.56
CA GLY A 6 -27.76 8.16 -45.48
C GLY A 6 -27.90 9.34 -44.52
N THR A 7 -29.06 10.00 -44.53
CA THR A 7 -29.38 11.10 -43.60
C THR A 7 -29.48 10.60 -42.15
N VAL A 8 -30.06 9.42 -41.92
CA VAL A 8 -30.15 8.82 -40.58
C VAL A 8 -28.76 8.43 -40.06
N LEU A 9 -27.90 7.87 -40.90
CA LEU A 9 -26.52 7.51 -40.52
C LEU A 9 -25.66 8.74 -40.22
N ALA A 10 -25.80 9.81 -41.01
CA ALA A 10 -25.10 11.08 -40.75
C ALA A 10 -25.51 11.70 -39.41
N VAL A 11 -26.79 11.65 -39.06
CA VAL A 11 -27.29 12.14 -37.77
C VAL A 11 -26.78 11.28 -36.61
N VAL A 12 -26.75 9.95 -36.75
CA VAL A 12 -26.18 9.04 -35.74
C VAL A 12 -24.69 9.30 -35.52
N GLU A 13 -23.92 9.54 -36.59
CA GLU A 13 -22.50 9.87 -36.49
C GLU A 13 -22.25 11.21 -35.78
N VAL A 14 -23.05 12.23 -36.10
CA VAL A 14 -22.98 13.54 -35.44
C VAL A 14 -23.35 13.44 -33.95
N VAL A 15 -24.39 12.68 -33.60
CA VAL A 15 -24.78 12.44 -32.21
C VAL A 15 -23.70 11.66 -31.46
N GLY A 16 -23.11 10.63 -32.08
CA GLY A 16 -21.98 9.88 -31.49
C GLY A 16 -20.76 10.76 -31.23
N LYS A 17 -20.42 11.66 -32.16
CA LYS A 17 -19.36 12.67 -32.00
C LYS A 17 -19.68 13.63 -30.84
N CYS A 18 -20.92 14.11 -30.73
CA CYS A 18 -21.37 14.98 -29.64
C CYS A 18 -21.34 14.27 -28.27
N MET A 19 -21.73 12.99 -28.19
CA MET A 19 -21.65 12.23 -26.94
C MET A 19 -20.20 11.96 -26.52
N ALA A 20 -19.32 11.60 -27.47
CA ALA A 20 -17.89 11.44 -27.18
C ALA A 20 -17.25 12.76 -26.71
N MET A 21 -17.70 13.91 -27.25
CA MET A 21 -17.29 15.23 -26.76
C MET A 21 -17.82 15.50 -25.34
N TYR A 22 -19.08 15.16 -25.05
CA TYR A 22 -19.68 15.31 -23.72
C TYR A 22 -18.95 14.47 -22.65
N GLU A 23 -18.67 13.20 -22.93
CA GLU A 23 -17.93 12.31 -22.02
C GLU A 23 -16.48 12.80 -21.78
N ARG A 24 -15.83 13.36 -22.80
CA ARG A 24 -14.51 13.99 -22.66
C ARG A 24 -14.54 15.23 -21.77
N ILE A 25 -15.61 16.03 -21.86
CA ILE A 25 -15.78 17.22 -21.02
C ILE A 25 -16.14 16.85 -19.58
N GLU A 26 -16.92 15.79 -19.38
CA GLU A 26 -17.30 15.30 -18.04
C GLU A 26 -16.13 14.70 -17.26
N SER A 27 -15.16 14.09 -17.96
CA SER A 27 -13.98 13.46 -17.34
C SER A 27 -12.87 14.46 -16.98
N LEU A 28 -12.82 15.62 -17.63
CA LEU A 28 -11.76 16.61 -17.47
C LEU A 28 -11.64 17.18 -16.03
N PRO A 29 -12.72 17.54 -15.31
CA PRO A 29 -12.61 17.98 -13.91
C PRO A 29 -12.05 16.90 -12.97
N LYS A 30 -12.37 15.63 -13.24
CA LYS A 30 -11.83 14.49 -12.48
C LYS A 30 -10.33 14.32 -12.75
N GLN A 31 -9.90 14.44 -14.01
CA GLN A 31 -8.49 14.41 -14.39
C GLN A 31 -7.70 15.58 -13.79
N MET A 32 -8.22 16.81 -13.84
CA MET A 32 -7.61 17.98 -13.21
C MET A 32 -7.45 17.82 -11.69
N THR A 33 -8.46 17.25 -11.01
CA THR A 33 -8.39 16.93 -9.58
C THR A 33 -7.33 15.88 -9.28
N GLN A 34 -7.19 14.86 -10.14
CA GLN A 34 -6.16 13.84 -10.00
C GLN A 34 -4.75 14.42 -10.23
N MET A 35 -4.59 15.25 -11.26
CA MET A 35 -3.34 15.95 -11.56
C MET A 35 -2.89 16.85 -10.39
N GLY A 36 -3.82 17.62 -9.80
CA GLY A 36 -3.52 18.42 -8.61
C GLY A 36 -3.07 17.58 -7.40
N ARG A 37 -3.64 16.37 -7.21
CA ARG A 37 -3.18 15.44 -6.16
C ARG A 37 -1.79 14.88 -6.44
N ARG A 38 -1.43 14.66 -7.71
CA ARG A 38 -0.11 14.17 -8.13
C ARG A 38 0.97 15.23 -7.91
N ILE A 39 0.70 16.48 -8.30
CA ILE A 39 1.60 17.61 -8.00
C ILE A 39 1.84 17.77 -6.51
N LYS A 40 0.78 17.66 -5.68
CA LYS A 40 0.92 17.71 -4.22
C LYS A 40 1.78 16.57 -3.66
N ARG A 41 1.83 15.41 -4.33
CA ARG A 41 2.73 14.32 -3.94
C ARG A 41 4.17 14.63 -4.37
N LEU A 42 4.37 15.11 -5.59
CA LEU A 42 5.68 15.53 -6.09
C LEU A 42 6.31 16.62 -5.21
N SER A 43 5.51 17.58 -4.73
CA SER A 43 6.00 18.64 -3.83
C SER A 43 6.52 18.11 -2.49
N ILE A 44 6.03 16.97 -2.01
CA ILE A 44 6.54 16.34 -0.78
C ILE A 44 7.96 15.82 -1.03
N TYR A 45 8.18 15.09 -2.12
CA TYR A 45 9.49 14.56 -2.47
C TYR A 45 10.52 15.66 -2.76
N LEU A 46 10.09 16.75 -3.41
CA LEU A 46 10.94 17.92 -3.62
C LEU A 46 11.29 18.61 -2.29
N GLY A 47 10.36 18.70 -1.35
CA GLY A 47 10.62 19.23 -0.01
C GLY A 47 11.58 18.36 0.80
N ASP A 48 11.47 17.03 0.70
CA ASP A 48 12.40 16.09 1.32
C ASP A 48 13.81 16.21 0.70
N LEU A 49 13.89 16.38 -0.63
CA LEU A 49 15.15 16.63 -1.33
C LEU A 49 15.78 17.96 -0.93
N GLU A 50 14.99 19.03 -0.85
CA GLU A 50 15.43 20.35 -0.39
C GLU A 50 15.98 20.27 1.04
N ALA A 51 15.25 19.63 1.96
CA ALA A 51 15.68 19.44 3.33
C ALA A 51 16.99 18.64 3.43
N PHE A 52 17.15 17.62 2.59
CA PHE A 52 18.38 16.82 2.52
C PHE A 52 19.58 17.64 2.01
N VAL A 53 19.38 18.43 0.95
CA VAL A 53 20.41 19.30 0.37
C VAL A 53 20.79 20.41 1.36
N MET A 54 19.82 21.05 2.01
CA MET A 54 20.05 22.09 3.01
C MET A 54 20.78 21.57 4.26
N ALA A 55 20.48 20.34 4.69
CA ALA A 55 21.18 19.72 5.81
C ALA A 55 22.64 19.36 5.48
N LYS A 56 22.97 19.15 4.20
CA LYS A 56 24.28 18.65 3.75
C LYS A 56 24.73 19.27 2.41
N PRO A 57 24.92 20.60 2.34
CA PRO A 57 25.08 21.33 1.08
C PRO A 57 26.35 20.92 0.31
N THR A 58 27.43 20.60 1.01
CA THR A 58 28.73 20.21 0.40
C THR A 58 28.83 18.73 0.04
N THR A 59 28.04 17.85 0.66
CA THR A 59 28.17 16.38 0.52
C THR A 59 27.02 15.74 -0.26
N ALA A 60 25.82 16.32 -0.24
CA ALA A 60 24.65 15.76 -0.92
C ALA A 60 24.86 15.64 -2.43
N PHE A 61 25.38 16.70 -3.06
CA PHE A 61 25.68 16.69 -4.49
C PHE A 61 27.03 16.01 -4.80
N ALA A 62 28.01 16.15 -3.90
CA ALA A 62 29.35 15.59 -4.08
C ALA A 62 29.36 14.04 -4.04
N ALA A 63 28.46 13.42 -3.28
CA ALA A 63 28.35 11.96 -3.13
C ALA A 63 27.80 11.24 -4.39
N LEU A 64 27.26 11.97 -5.36
CA LEU A 64 26.79 11.43 -6.63
C LEU A 64 27.91 11.41 -7.67
N TYR A 65 27.98 10.34 -8.47
CA TYR A 65 28.88 10.27 -9.64
C TYR A 65 28.45 11.30 -10.70
N SER A 66 29.36 11.72 -11.59
CA SER A 66 29.09 12.73 -12.63
C SER A 66 27.87 12.40 -13.50
N GLY A 67 27.72 11.15 -13.94
CA GLY A 67 26.55 10.69 -14.69
C GLY A 67 25.25 10.71 -13.87
N GLN A 68 25.34 10.50 -12.56
CA GLN A 68 24.18 10.57 -11.66
C GLN A 68 23.72 12.01 -11.42
N ARG A 69 24.66 12.96 -11.37
CA ARG A 69 24.35 14.39 -11.29
C ARG A 69 23.66 14.87 -12.56
N ALA A 70 24.16 14.46 -13.73
CA ALA A 70 23.56 14.81 -15.02
C ALA A 70 22.11 14.28 -15.12
N ALA A 71 21.89 13.01 -14.75
CA ALA A 71 20.56 12.42 -14.72
C ALA A 71 19.61 13.12 -13.73
N LEU A 72 20.09 13.46 -12.52
CA LEU A 72 19.27 14.19 -11.55
C LEU A 72 18.89 15.60 -12.06
N VAL A 73 19.82 16.30 -12.72
CA VAL A 73 19.55 17.61 -13.33
C VAL A 73 18.51 17.49 -14.45
N GLU A 74 18.57 16.43 -15.26
CA GLU A 74 17.59 16.16 -16.32
C GLU A 74 16.20 15.90 -15.75
N VAL A 75 16.08 15.07 -14.69
CA VAL A 75 14.81 14.83 -14.00
C VAL A 75 14.24 16.11 -13.39
N LEU A 76 15.08 16.94 -12.76
CA LEU A 76 14.63 18.23 -12.20
C LEU A 76 14.17 19.22 -13.28
N ALA A 77 14.85 19.24 -14.44
CA ALA A 77 14.42 20.03 -15.59
C ALA A 77 13.10 19.52 -16.19
N GLY A 78 12.92 18.19 -16.25
CA GLY A 78 11.67 17.54 -16.64
C GLY A 78 10.50 17.93 -15.73
N ILE A 79 10.70 17.83 -14.41
CA ILE A 79 9.74 18.26 -13.39
C ILE A 79 9.36 19.74 -13.58
N GLN A 80 10.34 20.62 -13.77
CA GLN A 80 10.10 22.04 -13.97
C GLN A 80 9.26 22.29 -15.24
N GLY A 81 9.57 21.60 -16.34
CA GLY A 81 8.80 21.66 -17.58
C GLY A 81 7.35 21.17 -17.40
N ASN A 82 7.17 20.06 -16.68
CA ASN A 82 5.85 19.49 -16.40
C ASN A 82 5.01 20.41 -15.49
N VAL A 83 5.61 21.00 -14.45
CA VAL A 83 4.93 21.99 -13.59
C VAL A 83 4.52 23.23 -14.38
N ALA A 84 5.37 23.72 -15.30
CA ALA A 84 5.03 24.87 -16.16
C ALA A 84 3.83 24.57 -17.08
N ARG A 85 3.81 23.37 -17.70
CA ARG A 85 2.66 22.92 -18.53
C ARG A 85 1.39 22.83 -17.72
N VAL A 86 1.46 22.29 -16.49
CA VAL A 86 0.29 22.18 -15.63
C VAL A 86 -0.19 23.56 -15.15
N HIS A 87 0.72 24.47 -14.81
CA HIS A 87 0.39 25.84 -14.44
C HIS A 87 -0.35 26.56 -15.57
N ASP A 88 0.14 26.48 -16.82
CA ASP A 88 -0.55 27.02 -18.00
C ASP A 88 -1.94 26.39 -18.18
N LEU A 89 -2.07 25.09 -17.95
CA LEU A 89 -3.35 24.39 -18.06
C LEU A 89 -4.35 24.81 -16.96
N PHE A 90 -3.88 25.01 -15.73
CA PHE A 90 -4.71 25.55 -14.63
C PHE A 90 -5.08 27.02 -14.85
N ASP A 91 -4.18 27.86 -15.35
CA ASP A 91 -4.45 29.27 -15.63
C ASP A 91 -5.49 29.43 -16.75
N ARG A 92 -5.40 28.61 -17.81
CA ARG A 92 -6.43 28.52 -18.86
C ARG A 92 -7.77 28.02 -18.31
N TYR A 93 -7.74 27.03 -17.41
CA TYR A 93 -8.93 26.48 -16.77
C TYR A 93 -9.62 27.51 -15.86
N GLU A 94 -8.85 28.23 -15.04
CA GLU A 94 -9.31 29.27 -14.12
C GLU A 94 -9.92 30.46 -14.89
N LYS A 95 -9.20 31.01 -15.87
CA LYS A 95 -9.70 32.10 -16.72
C LYS A 95 -10.96 31.72 -17.51
N GLY A 96 -11.07 30.44 -17.91
CA GLY A 96 -12.18 29.92 -18.70
C GLY A 96 -13.46 29.55 -17.91
N ILE A 97 -13.35 29.12 -16.65
CA ILE A 97 -14.49 28.61 -15.85
C ILE A 97 -14.94 29.60 -14.78
N LEU A 98 -14.01 30.30 -14.12
CA LEU A 98 -14.36 31.16 -12.98
C LEU A 98 -14.89 32.53 -13.40
N SER A 99 -14.71 32.94 -14.66
CA SER A 99 -15.06 34.31 -15.04
C SER A 99 -16.56 34.59 -15.14
N ARG A 100 -17.45 33.72 -15.69
CA ARG A 100 -18.90 34.03 -15.82
C ARG A 100 -19.82 32.79 -15.89
N SER A 101 -20.19 32.23 -14.74
CA SER A 101 -20.84 30.91 -14.61
C SER A 101 -22.38 30.83 -14.80
N LYS A 102 -23.08 31.83 -15.36
CA LYS A 102 -24.57 31.84 -15.36
C LYS A 102 -25.29 31.97 -16.71
N ASN A 103 -24.63 31.99 -17.87
CA ASN A 103 -25.33 32.15 -19.16
C ASN A 103 -25.20 30.91 -20.09
N LEU A 104 -26.33 30.40 -20.59
CA LEU A 104 -26.44 29.19 -21.43
C LEU A 104 -25.89 29.41 -22.85
N GLU A 105 -26.10 30.60 -23.41
CA GLU A 105 -25.55 31.01 -24.70
C GLU A 105 -24.01 31.13 -24.65
N PHE A 106 -23.49 31.49 -23.47
CA PHE A 106 -22.06 31.46 -23.18
C PHE A 106 -21.53 30.03 -23.06
N ARG A 107 -22.28 29.07 -22.48
CA ARG A 107 -21.86 27.65 -22.48
C ARG A 107 -21.72 27.09 -23.90
N ALA A 108 -22.58 27.50 -24.83
CA ALA A 108 -22.49 27.10 -26.23
C ALA A 108 -21.29 27.76 -26.95
N LYS A 109 -21.05 29.07 -26.75
CA LYS A 109 -19.85 29.78 -27.26
C LYS A 109 -18.55 29.33 -26.58
N TRP A 110 -18.61 28.92 -25.33
CA TRP A 110 -17.51 28.33 -24.58
C TRP A 110 -17.22 26.94 -25.11
N LEU A 111 -18.22 26.09 -25.35
CA LEU A 111 -18.02 24.77 -25.98
C LEU A 111 -17.33 24.88 -27.35
N SER A 112 -17.65 25.90 -28.15
CA SER A 112 -16.95 26.14 -29.42
C SER A 112 -15.56 26.77 -29.25
N SER A 113 -15.35 27.68 -28.29
CA SER A 113 -14.03 28.26 -28.00
C SER A 113 -13.10 27.27 -27.27
N ILE A 114 -13.65 26.35 -26.50
CA ILE A 114 -12.97 25.17 -25.97
C ILE A 114 -12.63 24.23 -27.09
N TRP A 115 -13.54 23.97 -28.03
CA TRP A 115 -13.23 23.18 -29.20
C TRP A 115 -12.01 23.76 -29.95
N PHE A 116 -11.95 25.08 -30.16
CA PHE A 116 -10.80 25.71 -30.82
C PHE A 116 -9.52 25.84 -29.96
N SER A 117 -9.60 25.87 -28.62
CA SER A 117 -8.42 25.93 -27.73
C SER A 117 -7.95 24.58 -27.16
N LEU A 118 -8.81 23.55 -27.18
CA LEU A 118 -8.54 22.18 -26.72
C LEU A 118 -8.30 21.19 -27.86
N VAL A 119 -8.44 21.59 -29.13
CA VAL A 119 -7.82 20.87 -30.26
C VAL A 119 -6.31 20.72 -30.05
N ASP A 120 -5.67 21.64 -29.30
CA ASP A 120 -4.28 21.53 -28.89
C ASP A 120 -4.02 20.87 -27.52
N SER A 121 -5.03 20.61 -26.69
CA SER A 121 -4.86 20.07 -25.32
C SER A 121 -5.81 18.91 -25.04
N SER A 122 -5.66 17.82 -25.77
CA SER A 122 -6.53 16.64 -25.65
C SER A 122 -6.47 16.00 -24.25
N PRO A 123 -7.52 15.27 -23.82
CA PRO A 123 -7.47 14.42 -22.61
C PRO A 123 -6.28 13.45 -22.60
N GLY A 124 -5.79 13.06 -23.79
CA GLY A 124 -4.56 12.30 -23.96
C GLY A 124 -3.33 13.08 -23.47
N LYS A 125 -3.19 14.37 -23.78
CA LYS A 125 -2.09 15.20 -23.27
C LYS A 125 -2.13 15.39 -21.76
N VAL A 126 -3.33 15.55 -21.17
CA VAL A 126 -3.48 15.61 -19.70
C VAL A 126 -3.06 14.29 -19.07
N GLN A 127 -3.47 13.16 -19.66
CA GLN A 127 -3.07 11.84 -19.21
C GLN A 127 -1.55 11.62 -19.36
N THR A 128 -0.94 12.06 -20.46
CA THR A 128 0.51 12.00 -20.68
C THR A 128 1.26 12.82 -19.64
N ILE A 129 0.86 14.08 -19.39
CA ILE A 129 1.47 14.92 -18.34
C ILE A 129 1.32 14.26 -16.96
N MET A 130 0.16 13.64 -16.71
CA MET A 130 -0.08 12.90 -15.47
C MET A 130 0.84 11.69 -15.34
N GLU A 131 1.10 10.94 -16.41
CA GLU A 131 2.02 9.80 -16.46
C GLU A 131 3.48 10.24 -16.30
N GLU A 132 3.89 11.32 -16.98
CA GLU A 132 5.22 11.95 -16.84
C GLU A 132 5.47 12.37 -15.38
N ILE A 133 4.51 13.02 -14.71
CA ILE A 133 4.63 13.42 -13.30
C ILE A 133 4.74 12.21 -12.35
N ASP A 134 4.02 11.12 -12.64
CA ASP A 134 4.10 9.90 -11.82
C ASP A 134 5.47 9.23 -12.00
N GLN A 135 6.02 9.23 -13.22
CA GLN A 135 7.36 8.73 -13.52
C GLN A 135 8.44 9.58 -12.83
N ASP A 136 8.39 10.91 -12.96
CA ASP A 136 9.30 11.83 -12.29
C ASP A 136 9.30 11.64 -10.76
N ALA A 137 8.13 11.38 -10.16
CA ALA A 137 8.01 11.15 -8.72
C ALA A 137 8.64 9.81 -8.27
N VAL A 138 8.60 8.77 -9.11
CA VAL A 138 9.26 7.49 -8.84
C VAL A 138 10.77 7.66 -8.95
N GLU A 139 11.26 8.30 -10.02
CA GLU A 139 12.68 8.53 -10.23
C GLU A 139 13.28 9.39 -9.11
N LEU A 140 12.57 10.45 -8.68
CA LEU A 140 13.01 11.31 -7.57
C LEU A 140 13.08 10.55 -6.25
N ARG A 141 12.14 9.64 -6.00
CA ARG A 141 12.16 8.77 -4.80
C ARG A 141 13.35 7.81 -4.83
N ASP A 142 13.60 7.18 -5.97
CA ASP A 142 14.73 6.26 -6.14
C ASP A 142 16.07 6.99 -5.95
N TRP A 143 16.15 8.26 -6.38
CA TRP A 143 17.29 9.13 -6.11
C TRP A 143 17.46 9.48 -4.62
N LEU A 144 16.38 9.76 -3.90
CA LEU A 144 16.42 9.98 -2.44
C LEU A 144 16.88 8.72 -1.70
N ASP A 145 16.42 7.54 -2.12
CA ASP A 145 16.83 6.26 -1.56
C ASP A 145 18.32 5.99 -1.86
N LEU A 146 18.81 6.31 -3.06
CA LEU A 146 20.23 6.21 -3.42
C LEU A 146 21.13 7.19 -2.63
N MET A 147 20.68 8.43 -2.46
CA MET A 147 21.42 9.45 -1.70
C MET A 147 21.49 9.10 -0.21
N THR A 148 20.44 8.53 0.35
CA THR A 148 20.43 8.06 1.76
C THR A 148 21.30 6.83 1.94
N LEU A 149 21.25 5.84 1.04
CA LEU A 149 22.10 4.64 1.08
C LEU A 149 23.60 4.97 0.97
N LYS A 150 23.98 5.84 0.02
CA LYS A 150 25.38 6.27 -0.14
C LYS A 150 25.84 7.16 1.01
N GLY A 151 24.98 8.01 1.56
CA GLY A 151 25.27 8.81 2.74
C GLY A 151 25.61 7.96 3.96
N VAL A 152 24.91 6.83 4.14
CA VAL A 152 25.22 5.84 5.19
C VAL A 152 26.54 5.10 4.88
N GLN A 153 26.79 4.75 3.63
CA GLN A 153 28.01 4.03 3.24
C GLN A 153 29.29 4.88 3.44
N VAL A 154 29.23 6.20 3.15
CA VAL A 154 30.33 7.14 3.42
C VAL A 154 30.56 7.31 4.93
N LEU A 155 29.51 7.31 5.75
CA LEU A 155 29.61 7.34 7.23
C LEU A 155 30.18 6.04 7.81
N VAL A 156 29.83 4.90 7.23
CA VAL A 156 30.37 3.58 7.62
C VAL A 156 31.84 3.45 7.21
N GLN A 157 32.23 3.93 6.03
CA GLN A 157 33.64 3.95 5.62
C GLN A 157 34.48 4.96 6.40
N ALA A 158 33.93 6.13 6.76
CA ALA A 158 34.61 7.11 7.61
C ALA A 158 34.80 6.62 9.06
N SER A 159 33.91 5.76 9.57
CA SER A 159 34.04 5.15 10.90
C SER A 159 34.94 3.90 10.94
N TRP A 160 35.40 3.43 9.78
CA TRP A 160 36.27 2.25 9.62
C TRP A 160 37.66 2.59 9.08
N SER A 161 38.09 3.86 9.16
CA SER A 161 39.49 4.23 8.88
C SER A 161 40.38 3.85 10.08
N PRO A 162 41.37 2.95 9.94
CA PRO A 162 42.21 2.47 11.05
C PRO A 162 43.29 3.46 11.53
N ASP A 163 43.31 4.70 11.02
CA ASP A 163 44.39 5.67 11.28
C ASP A 163 44.01 6.80 12.26
N THR A 164 43.11 6.54 13.21
CA THR A 164 42.93 7.49 14.32
C THR A 164 43.88 7.10 15.46
N PRO A 165 44.95 7.89 15.75
CA PRO A 165 45.87 7.55 16.82
C PRO A 165 45.16 7.64 18.18
N PRO A 166 45.45 6.73 19.12
CA PRO A 166 44.83 6.76 20.43
C PRO A 166 45.33 7.99 21.19
N LEU A 167 44.39 8.73 21.77
CA LEU A 167 44.69 9.79 22.72
C LEU A 167 45.42 9.20 23.93
N ASP A 168 46.67 9.61 24.01
CA ASP A 168 47.62 9.45 25.09
C ASP A 168 46.99 9.82 26.45
N ARG A 169 46.77 8.81 27.29
CA ARG A 169 46.57 9.00 28.73
C ARG A 169 47.65 8.22 29.47
N GLY A 170 48.61 8.98 29.97
CA GLY A 170 49.08 8.80 31.34
C GLY A 170 49.90 7.55 31.57
N ARG A 171 51.12 7.59 31.05
CA ARG A 171 52.37 7.13 31.67
C ARG A 171 52.27 6.99 33.21
N ASP A 172 52.41 5.77 33.73
CA ASP A 172 53.23 5.58 34.92
C ASP A 172 53.99 4.25 34.89
N ARG A 173 55.23 4.33 35.35
CA ARG A 173 56.29 3.32 35.21
C ARG A 173 56.21 2.27 36.31
N GLY A 174 56.39 1.00 35.96
CA GLY A 174 56.66 -0.08 36.90
C GLY A 174 57.47 -1.19 36.23
N ARG A 175 58.73 -1.31 36.65
CA ARG A 175 59.85 -2.07 36.05
C ARG A 175 59.99 -3.46 36.68
N GLY A 176 60.31 -4.47 35.88
CA GLY A 176 60.91 -5.75 36.30
C GLY A 176 60.70 -6.83 35.22
N THR A 177 61.68 -7.16 34.36
CA THR A 177 62.67 -8.27 34.47
C THR A 177 62.03 -9.58 34.96
N ALA A 178 62.10 -10.74 34.32
CA ALA A 178 63.13 -11.34 33.47
C ALA A 178 62.49 -12.52 32.67
N GLU A 179 62.87 -12.70 31.40
CA GLU A 179 63.68 -13.83 30.92
C GLU A 179 63.10 -15.25 31.15
N THR A 180 62.58 -15.87 30.09
CA THR A 180 62.94 -17.27 29.78
C THR A 180 62.61 -17.60 28.33
N ALA A 181 63.68 -17.85 27.56
CA ALA A 181 63.62 -18.58 26.32
C ALA A 181 63.34 -20.06 26.61
N ALA A 182 62.57 -20.73 25.73
CA ALA A 182 63.09 -21.80 24.87
C ALA A 182 62.00 -22.80 24.43
N THR A 183 62.17 -23.20 23.17
CA THR A 183 61.89 -24.52 22.56
C THR A 183 60.48 -24.92 22.11
N ALA A 184 60.41 -25.06 20.77
CA ALA A 184 59.85 -26.16 20.01
C ALA A 184 58.33 -26.42 20.04
N GLN A 185 57.68 -26.30 18.88
CA GLN A 185 57.35 -27.47 18.04
C GLN A 185 56.65 -27.02 16.76
N ARG A 186 57.19 -27.45 15.62
CA ARG A 186 56.64 -27.24 14.29
C ARG A 186 55.49 -28.23 14.10
N ALA A 187 54.27 -27.80 14.40
CA ALA A 187 53.06 -28.58 14.17
C ALA A 187 52.59 -28.41 12.72
N VAL A 188 52.27 -29.54 12.09
CA VAL A 188 51.68 -29.70 10.77
C VAL A 188 50.34 -28.94 10.71
N PRO A 189 50.03 -28.19 9.63
CA PRO A 189 48.77 -27.45 9.53
C PRO A 189 47.60 -28.43 9.50
N SER A 190 46.80 -28.42 10.57
CA SER A 190 45.52 -29.10 10.63
C SER A 190 44.52 -28.37 9.72
N PRO A 191 43.65 -29.09 8.99
CA PRO A 191 42.68 -28.47 8.11
C PRO A 191 41.73 -27.60 8.92
N SER A 192 41.66 -26.32 8.56
CA SER A 192 40.74 -25.34 9.13
C SER A 192 39.32 -25.90 9.11
N PRO A 193 38.58 -25.94 10.24
CA PRO A 193 37.19 -26.33 10.23
C PRO A 193 36.42 -25.32 9.37
N SER A 194 35.68 -25.84 8.38
CA SER A 194 34.77 -25.06 7.55
C SER A 194 33.88 -24.18 8.44
N PRO A 195 33.70 -22.89 8.11
CA PRO A 195 32.90 -22.00 8.94
C PRO A 195 31.50 -22.57 9.09
N SER A 196 31.07 -22.75 10.35
CA SER A 196 29.72 -23.19 10.67
C SER A 196 28.71 -22.32 9.93
N PRO A 197 27.66 -22.92 9.32
CA PRO A 197 26.63 -22.15 8.66
C PRO A 197 26.05 -21.16 9.67
N SER A 198 26.13 -19.87 9.36
CA SER A 198 25.56 -18.81 10.17
C SER A 198 24.13 -19.17 10.57
N PRO A 199 23.75 -19.03 11.85
CA PRO A 199 22.42 -19.41 12.31
C PRO A 199 21.38 -18.69 11.45
N ALA A 200 20.42 -19.45 10.90
CA ALA A 200 19.31 -18.87 10.18
C ALA A 200 18.70 -17.74 11.04
N PRO A 201 18.45 -16.56 10.47
CA PRO A 201 17.93 -15.43 11.23
C PRO A 201 16.67 -15.85 12.01
N PRO A 202 16.49 -15.38 13.25
CA PRO A 202 15.43 -15.86 14.12
C PRO A 202 14.07 -15.72 13.43
N ARG A 203 13.29 -16.81 13.48
CA ARG A 203 11.92 -16.86 12.95
C ARG A 203 11.11 -15.74 13.61
N ARG A 204 10.78 -14.69 12.84
CA ARG A 204 9.96 -13.59 13.33
C ARG A 204 8.50 -13.93 13.06
N ASP A 205 7.77 -14.23 14.13
CA ASP A 205 6.32 -14.37 14.05
C ASP A 205 5.66 -13.00 13.97
N TYR A 206 4.84 -12.82 12.94
CA TYR A 206 4.12 -11.59 12.66
C TYR A 206 2.79 -11.54 13.42
N LYS A 207 2.39 -10.32 13.79
CA LYS A 207 1.09 -10.01 14.37
C LYS A 207 0.29 -9.10 13.45
N ILE A 208 -0.95 -9.48 13.14
CA ILE A 208 -1.83 -8.75 12.21
C ILE A 208 -3.11 -8.28 12.92
N LEU A 209 -3.46 -7.01 12.70
CA LEU A 209 -4.73 -6.43 13.15
C LEU A 209 -5.54 -5.95 11.95
N PHE A 210 -6.74 -6.49 11.75
CA PHE A 210 -7.68 -5.98 10.76
C PHE A 210 -8.58 -4.89 11.35
N VAL A 211 -8.70 -3.77 10.65
CA VAL A 211 -9.53 -2.64 11.09
C VAL A 211 -10.56 -2.29 10.03
N ASP A 212 -11.83 -2.34 10.40
CA ASP A 212 -12.93 -1.77 9.63
C ASP A 212 -13.74 -0.82 10.55
N PRO A 213 -14.82 -0.16 10.09
CA PRO A 213 -15.50 0.85 10.91
C PRO A 213 -16.09 0.30 12.21
N TYR A 214 -16.63 -0.92 12.21
CA TYR A 214 -17.54 -1.40 13.27
C TYR A 214 -17.24 -2.83 13.77
N ASN A 215 -16.29 -3.51 13.15
CA ASN A 215 -15.89 -4.89 13.44
C ASN A 215 -16.99 -5.95 13.36
N THR A 216 -17.93 -5.81 12.43
CA THR A 216 -19.01 -6.79 12.28
C THR A 216 -18.89 -7.61 11.01
N ALA A 217 -18.00 -7.25 10.08
CA ALA A 217 -18.05 -7.80 8.74
C ALA A 217 -16.65 -8.05 8.13
N ARG A 218 -16.12 -7.10 7.33
CA ARG A 218 -14.88 -7.29 6.52
C ARG A 218 -13.68 -7.67 7.37
N GLY A 219 -13.48 -7.01 8.52
CA GLY A 219 -12.41 -7.32 9.46
C GLY A 219 -12.50 -8.76 9.99
N VAL A 220 -13.71 -9.19 10.36
CA VAL A 220 -13.99 -10.53 10.85
C VAL A 220 -13.77 -11.59 9.77
N VAL A 221 -14.22 -11.32 8.54
CA VAL A 221 -13.99 -12.18 7.37
C VAL A 221 -12.50 -12.37 7.11
N ALA A 222 -11.72 -11.29 7.15
CA ALA A 222 -10.28 -11.34 6.91
C ALA A 222 -9.57 -12.14 8.01
N GLU A 223 -9.91 -11.91 9.29
CA GLU A 223 -9.40 -12.69 10.41
C GLU A 223 -9.70 -14.19 10.26
N ALA A 224 -10.95 -14.55 9.94
CA ALA A 224 -11.36 -15.93 9.74
C ALA A 224 -10.57 -16.61 8.61
N LEU A 225 -10.37 -15.92 7.48
CA LEU A 225 -9.60 -16.44 6.35
C LEU A 225 -8.13 -16.67 6.70
N VAL A 226 -7.49 -15.74 7.43
CA VAL A 226 -6.10 -15.90 7.88
C VAL A 226 -5.96 -17.09 8.84
N LYS A 227 -6.88 -17.25 9.79
CA LYS A 227 -6.89 -18.42 10.69
C LYS A 227 -7.06 -19.73 9.92
N LEU A 228 -7.94 -19.76 8.92
CA LEU A 228 -8.11 -20.92 8.03
C LEU A 228 -6.82 -21.22 7.26
N PHE A 229 -6.17 -20.21 6.66
CA PHE A 229 -4.89 -20.39 5.99
C PHE A 229 -3.81 -20.95 6.93
N GLY A 230 -3.77 -20.51 8.18
CA GLY A 230 -2.85 -21.04 9.18
C GLY A 230 -3.06 -22.52 9.47
N GLN A 231 -4.31 -22.93 9.73
CA GLN A 231 -4.65 -24.33 9.96
C GLN A 231 -4.30 -25.23 8.76
N LEU A 232 -4.54 -24.74 7.54
CA LEU A 232 -4.20 -25.49 6.32
C LEU A 232 -2.70 -25.58 6.08
N THR A 233 -1.98 -24.49 6.35
CA THR A 233 -0.53 -24.46 6.22
C THR A 233 0.08 -25.46 7.20
N ALA A 234 -0.36 -25.44 8.47
CA ALA A 234 0.07 -26.40 9.48
C ALA A 234 -0.24 -27.84 9.08
N LYS A 235 -1.48 -28.11 8.61
CA LYS A 235 -1.89 -29.43 8.12
C LYS A 235 -1.01 -29.94 6.96
N ASN A 236 -0.60 -29.06 6.06
CA ASN A 236 0.23 -29.40 4.92
C ASN A 236 1.74 -29.42 5.24
N GLY A 237 2.14 -29.22 6.50
CA GLY A 237 3.54 -29.16 6.91
C GLY A 237 4.28 -27.92 6.41
N GLY A 238 3.55 -26.85 6.09
CA GLY A 238 4.12 -25.58 5.64
C GLY A 238 4.58 -24.69 6.80
N ASP A 239 5.42 -23.71 6.48
CA ASP A 239 5.87 -22.69 7.42
C ASP A 239 4.79 -21.60 7.60
N TRP A 240 4.32 -21.41 8.83
CA TRP A 240 3.32 -20.40 9.17
C TRP A 240 3.91 -19.41 10.17
N ARG A 241 4.01 -18.15 9.75
CA ARG A 241 4.73 -17.08 10.49
C ARG A 241 3.80 -16.05 11.12
N ILE A 242 2.55 -16.40 11.44
CA ILE A 242 1.63 -15.47 12.09
C ILE A 242 1.26 -16.04 13.46
N SER A 243 1.79 -15.43 14.52
CA SER A 243 1.48 -15.81 15.90
C SER A 243 0.11 -15.29 16.36
N GLU A 244 -0.32 -14.14 15.82
CA GLU A 244 -1.49 -13.44 16.33
C GLU A 244 -2.24 -12.75 15.19
N VAL A 245 -3.55 -12.99 15.12
CA VAL A 245 -4.44 -12.31 14.19
C VAL A 245 -5.71 -11.90 14.90
N GLU A 246 -6.01 -10.61 14.82
CA GLU A 246 -7.16 -10.01 15.47
C GLU A 246 -7.89 -9.07 14.50
N SER A 247 -9.16 -8.80 14.79
CA SER A 247 -9.90 -7.71 14.16
C SER A 247 -10.54 -6.79 15.21
N VAL A 248 -10.64 -5.50 14.87
CA VAL A 248 -11.24 -4.44 15.69
C VAL A 248 -11.96 -3.40 14.83
N GLY A 249 -12.73 -2.52 15.49
CA GLY A 249 -13.56 -1.50 14.86
C GLY A 249 -13.05 -0.10 15.17
N PHE A 250 -12.95 0.76 14.16
CA PHE A 250 -12.46 2.12 14.34
C PHE A 250 -13.43 2.98 15.17
N PHE A 251 -14.74 2.83 14.95
CA PHE A 251 -15.80 3.60 15.60
C PHE A 251 -16.62 2.73 16.57
N VAL A 252 -15.94 1.93 17.39
CA VAL A 252 -16.55 1.10 18.44
C VAL A 252 -16.07 1.54 19.82
N LYS A 253 -16.99 1.80 20.75
CA LYS A 253 -16.66 2.26 22.10
C LYS A 253 -16.14 1.14 22.99
N SER A 254 -16.78 -0.03 22.96
CA SER A 254 -16.43 -1.17 23.81
C SER A 254 -14.95 -1.52 23.68
N LYS A 255 -14.23 -1.54 24.81
CA LYS A 255 -12.78 -1.81 24.91
C LYS A 255 -11.87 -0.83 24.14
N SER A 256 -12.38 0.32 23.71
CA SER A 256 -11.60 1.38 23.07
C SER A 256 -11.03 2.34 24.11
N ASP A 257 -9.73 2.56 24.09
CA ASP A 257 -9.07 3.64 24.86
C ASP A 257 -8.68 4.83 23.96
N CYS A 258 -9.08 4.79 22.68
CA CYS A 258 -8.77 5.77 21.65
C CYS A 258 -9.92 6.76 21.39
N ILE A 259 -11.05 6.68 22.12
CA ILE A 259 -12.28 7.42 21.82
C ILE A 259 -12.04 8.93 21.69
N SER A 260 -11.46 9.56 22.72
CA SER A 260 -11.21 11.00 22.70
C SER A 260 -10.23 11.43 21.59
N THR A 261 -9.21 10.61 21.33
CA THR A 261 -8.25 10.87 20.25
C THR A 261 -8.92 10.77 18.88
N ILE A 262 -9.79 9.77 18.68
CA ILE A 262 -10.54 9.57 17.45
C ILE A 262 -11.53 10.71 17.21
N ASP A 263 -12.25 11.14 18.24
CA ASP A 263 -13.22 12.23 18.11
C ASP A 263 -12.59 13.57 17.72
N GLY A 264 -11.35 13.82 18.18
CA GLY A 264 -10.55 15.00 17.90
C GLY A 264 -9.67 14.92 16.65
N LEU A 265 -9.78 13.87 15.83
CA LEU A 265 -9.02 13.80 14.58
C LEU A 265 -9.50 14.86 13.58
N ASP A 266 -8.55 15.50 12.91
CA ASP A 266 -8.81 16.34 11.75
C ASP A 266 -9.03 15.45 10.52
N TYR A 267 -10.25 14.99 10.30
CA TYR A 267 -10.59 14.08 9.20
C TYR A 267 -10.42 14.73 7.83
N SER A 268 -9.87 13.99 6.86
CA SER A 268 -9.68 14.53 5.49
C SER A 268 -10.99 14.93 4.82
N PHE A 269 -12.09 14.26 5.18
CA PHE A 269 -13.44 14.59 4.76
C PHE A 269 -14.40 14.36 5.93
N LYS A 270 -15.43 15.21 6.07
CA LYS A 270 -16.45 15.02 7.13
C LYS A 270 -17.13 13.64 7.08
N THR A 271 -17.31 13.09 5.87
CA THR A 271 -17.87 11.75 5.64
C THR A 271 -16.97 10.61 6.11
N PHE A 272 -15.70 10.90 6.47
CA PHE A 272 -14.78 9.91 7.03
C PHE A 272 -15.02 9.66 8.51
N LYS A 273 -15.65 10.62 9.21
CA LYS A 273 -16.15 10.43 10.57
C LYS A 273 -17.51 9.73 10.50
N LYS A 274 -17.63 8.61 11.21
CA LYS A 274 -18.86 7.83 11.34
C LYS A 274 -19.41 7.95 12.77
N PRO A 275 -20.71 7.67 12.98
CA PRO A 275 -21.25 7.58 14.32
C PRO A 275 -20.57 6.43 15.07
N TRP A 276 -20.40 6.62 16.38
CA TRP A 276 -19.94 5.57 17.27
C TRP A 276 -20.99 4.48 17.42
N MET A 277 -20.55 3.23 17.47
CA MET A 277 -21.34 2.12 18.00
C MET A 277 -20.87 1.77 19.42
N GLU A 278 -21.79 1.33 20.26
CA GLU A 278 -21.46 0.86 21.62
C GLU A 278 -20.49 -0.33 21.56
N GLY A 279 -20.67 -1.24 20.58
CA GLY A 279 -19.92 -2.49 20.47
C GLY A 279 -20.80 -3.67 20.83
N HIS A 280 -20.20 -4.83 21.14
CA HIS A 280 -20.92 -6.05 21.53
C HIS A 280 -21.80 -6.71 20.44
N GLU A 281 -21.77 -6.15 19.24
CA GLU A 281 -22.43 -6.72 18.08
C GLU A 281 -21.74 -8.02 17.66
N SER A 282 -22.55 -9.01 17.28
CA SER A 282 -22.05 -10.25 16.70
C SER A 282 -21.59 -10.00 15.26
N ALA A 283 -20.71 -10.87 14.77
CA ALA A 283 -20.37 -10.87 13.36
C ALA A 283 -21.60 -11.11 12.47
N ALA A 284 -21.64 -10.45 11.31
CA ALA A 284 -22.70 -10.60 10.32
C ALA A 284 -22.78 -12.06 9.86
N LYS A 285 -23.92 -12.71 10.13
CA LYS A 285 -24.14 -14.14 9.85
C LYS A 285 -23.89 -14.47 8.38
N THR A 286 -24.39 -13.64 7.48
CA THR A 286 -24.23 -13.78 6.02
C THR A 286 -22.77 -13.68 5.58
N ALA A 287 -21.97 -12.81 6.21
CA ALA A 287 -20.55 -12.66 5.95
C ALA A 287 -19.74 -13.89 6.43
N LEU A 288 -19.99 -14.35 7.66
CA LEU A 288 -19.32 -15.54 8.20
C LEU A 288 -19.67 -16.80 7.42
N ALA A 289 -20.94 -16.99 7.12
CA ALA A 289 -21.35 -18.11 6.29
C ALA A 289 -20.59 -18.08 4.95
N ALA A 290 -20.25 -16.90 4.38
CA ALA A 290 -19.67 -16.81 3.03
C ALA A 290 -18.22 -17.32 3.01
N VAL A 291 -17.58 -17.27 4.17
CA VAL A 291 -16.30 -17.93 4.44
C VAL A 291 -16.49 -19.43 4.67
N PHE A 292 -17.42 -19.80 5.56
CA PHE A 292 -17.51 -21.16 6.10
C PHE A 292 -18.42 -22.13 5.34
N ASP A 293 -19.29 -21.70 4.43
CA ASP A 293 -20.08 -22.65 3.60
C ASP A 293 -19.31 -23.04 2.34
N ASN A 294 -18.21 -22.35 2.04
CA ASN A 294 -17.43 -22.63 0.85
C ASN A 294 -16.69 -23.98 1.00
N LYS A 295 -16.78 -24.82 -0.02
CA LYS A 295 -16.30 -26.23 -0.02
C LYS A 295 -14.79 -26.38 -0.09
N TRP A 296 -14.07 -25.35 -0.54
CA TRP A 296 -12.62 -25.36 -0.64
C TRP A 296 -11.87 -25.70 0.66
N TYR A 297 -12.50 -25.54 1.84
CA TYR A 297 -11.92 -25.80 3.16
C TYR A 297 -12.81 -26.69 4.04
N ASP A 298 -13.23 -27.82 3.49
CA ASP A 298 -14.08 -28.76 4.24
C ASP A 298 -13.25 -29.69 5.14
N HIS A 299 -12.85 -29.16 6.30
CA HIS A 299 -12.05 -29.88 7.30
C HIS A 299 -12.64 -29.72 8.71
N PRO A 300 -12.38 -30.65 9.64
CA PRO A 300 -12.99 -30.62 10.99
C PRO A 300 -12.75 -29.32 11.76
N PHE A 301 -11.56 -28.71 11.64
CA PHE A 301 -11.22 -27.45 12.31
C PHE A 301 -12.07 -26.25 11.86
N LYS A 302 -12.76 -26.36 10.72
CA LYS A 302 -13.67 -25.33 10.19
C LYS A 302 -14.77 -25.01 11.19
N LYS A 303 -15.37 -26.03 11.82
CA LYS A 303 -16.48 -25.86 12.78
C LYS A 303 -16.03 -25.11 14.04
N VAL A 304 -14.85 -25.44 14.54
CA VAL A 304 -14.26 -24.80 15.73
C VAL A 304 -14.00 -23.33 15.44
N LEU A 305 -13.34 -23.01 14.31
CA LEU A 305 -13.11 -21.63 13.90
C LEU A 305 -14.43 -20.88 13.64
N GLN A 306 -15.44 -21.53 13.06
CA GLN A 306 -16.75 -20.90 12.84
C GLN A 306 -17.41 -20.51 14.16
N GLN A 307 -17.38 -21.38 15.16
CA GLN A 307 -17.93 -21.10 16.50
C GLN A 307 -17.13 -19.99 17.21
N GLU A 308 -15.80 -20.02 17.12
CA GLU A 308 -14.94 -18.97 17.65
C GLU A 308 -15.31 -17.61 17.03
N MET A 309 -15.35 -17.53 15.70
CA MET A 309 -15.66 -16.28 15.00
C MET A 309 -17.11 -15.82 15.21
N ALA A 310 -18.06 -16.74 15.41
CA ALA A 310 -19.45 -16.41 15.70
C ALA A 310 -19.68 -15.90 17.12
N SER A 311 -18.86 -16.33 18.09
CA SER A 311 -18.92 -15.87 19.48
C SER A 311 -18.23 -14.53 19.71
N ARG A 312 -17.35 -14.11 18.79
CA ARG A 312 -16.69 -12.80 18.85
C ARG A 312 -17.70 -11.66 18.84
N LYS A 313 -17.37 -10.65 19.64
CA LYS A 313 -18.11 -9.41 19.79
C LYS A 313 -17.28 -8.25 19.28
N SER A 314 -17.94 -7.29 18.62
CA SER A 314 -17.27 -6.09 18.13
C SER A 314 -16.66 -5.31 19.29
N ARG A 315 -15.42 -4.86 19.07
CA ARG A 315 -14.61 -4.10 20.04
C ARG A 315 -13.78 -3.04 19.31
N GLY A 316 -13.41 -2.00 20.04
CA GLY A 316 -12.67 -0.85 19.54
C GLY A 316 -11.15 -1.00 19.56
N LEU A 317 -10.47 0.09 19.19
CA LEU A 317 -9.03 0.20 19.08
C LEU A 317 -8.36 0.45 20.44
N GLN A 318 -7.20 -0.18 20.66
CA GLN A 318 -6.36 0.04 21.82
C GLN A 318 -5.11 0.85 21.44
N LYS A 319 -4.65 1.79 22.27
CA LYS A 319 -3.53 2.69 21.97
C LYS A 319 -2.21 1.95 21.77
N ASP A 320 -2.05 0.77 22.37
CA ASP A 320 -0.87 -0.09 22.24
C ASP A 320 -0.81 -0.87 20.92
N MET A 321 -1.86 -0.82 20.09
CA MET A 321 -1.92 -1.60 18.84
C MET A 321 -0.76 -1.32 17.89
N PHE A 322 -0.28 -0.07 17.83
CA PHE A 322 0.85 0.33 16.98
C PHE A 322 2.20 -0.21 17.45
N THR A 323 2.29 -0.63 18.71
CA THR A 323 3.47 -1.28 19.29
C THR A 323 3.32 -2.80 19.33
N ARG A 324 2.09 -3.31 19.47
CA ARG A 324 1.79 -4.74 19.58
C ARG A 324 1.82 -5.42 18.21
N PHE A 325 1.14 -4.86 17.21
CA PHE A 325 0.98 -5.48 15.89
C PHE A 325 2.07 -5.03 14.93
N ASP A 326 2.54 -5.94 14.07
CA ASP A 326 3.48 -5.62 12.98
C ASP A 326 2.73 -4.96 11.83
N TYR A 327 1.56 -5.51 11.48
CA TYR A 327 0.72 -5.04 10.39
C TYR A 327 -0.68 -4.66 10.89
N ILE A 328 -1.14 -3.49 10.51
CA ILE A 328 -2.51 -3.03 10.71
C ILE A 328 -3.15 -2.86 9.33
N VAL A 329 -4.12 -3.72 9.03
CA VAL A 329 -4.66 -3.87 7.67
C VAL A 329 -6.08 -3.29 7.61
N VAL A 330 -6.30 -2.39 6.67
CA VAL A 330 -7.58 -1.70 6.42
C VAL A 330 -8.12 -1.99 5.02
N PHE A 331 -9.37 -1.63 4.73
CA PHE A 331 -10.04 -2.04 3.49
C PHE A 331 -10.25 -0.92 2.47
N THR A 332 -10.31 0.33 2.92
CA THR A 332 -10.61 1.52 2.10
C THR A 332 -9.62 2.66 2.36
N ASN A 333 -9.56 3.64 1.45
CA ASN A 333 -8.72 4.84 1.61
C ASN A 333 -9.14 5.64 2.85
N ARG A 334 -10.45 5.67 3.16
CA ARG A 334 -10.97 6.29 4.39
C ARG A 334 -10.33 5.68 5.63
N GLU A 335 -10.40 4.36 5.74
CA GLU A 335 -9.89 3.65 6.91
C GLU A 335 -8.36 3.81 7.01
N HIS A 336 -7.67 3.85 5.87
CA HIS A 336 -6.24 4.11 5.82
C HIS A 336 -5.89 5.52 6.34
N ASP A 337 -6.52 6.56 5.80
CA ASP A 337 -6.34 7.95 6.23
C ASP A 337 -6.62 8.11 7.73
N ASN A 338 -7.76 7.56 8.20
CA ASN A 338 -8.15 7.59 9.61
C ASN A 338 -7.09 6.92 10.51
N MET A 339 -6.55 5.76 10.12
CA MET A 339 -5.53 5.06 10.89
C MET A 339 -4.19 5.80 10.91
N ILE A 340 -3.77 6.42 9.80
CA ILE A 340 -2.55 7.23 9.74
C ILE A 340 -2.67 8.43 10.68
N LYS A 341 -3.79 9.16 10.61
CA LYS A 341 -4.06 10.29 11.49
C LYS A 341 -4.15 9.89 12.96
N LEU A 342 -4.76 8.75 13.25
CA LEU A 342 -4.76 8.21 14.62
C LEU A 342 -3.36 7.86 15.11
N LYS A 343 -2.53 7.24 14.25
CA LYS A 343 -1.13 6.94 14.57
C LYS A 343 -0.37 8.23 14.91
N ASP A 344 -0.50 9.26 14.08
CA ASP A 344 0.18 10.53 14.28
C ASP A 344 -0.33 11.28 15.52
N ALA A 345 -1.64 11.25 15.79
CA ALA A 345 -2.21 11.83 17.00
C ALA A 345 -1.66 11.14 18.26
N ILE A 346 -1.63 9.80 18.30
CA ILE A 346 -1.07 9.04 19.43
C ILE A 346 0.43 9.31 19.59
N ARG A 347 1.19 9.42 18.50
CA ARG A 347 2.61 9.78 18.52
C ARG A 347 2.85 11.15 19.13
N ARG A 348 2.01 12.14 18.82
CA ARG A 348 2.09 13.49 19.39
C ARG A 348 1.80 13.47 20.89
N THR A 349 0.78 12.74 21.34
CA THR A 349 0.41 12.69 22.76
C THR A 349 1.41 11.91 23.63
N ARG A 350 2.01 10.82 23.12
CA ARG A 350 2.89 9.91 23.90
C ARG A 350 4.39 10.10 23.67
N GLY A 351 4.78 11.00 22.77
CA GLY A 351 6.17 11.17 22.34
C GLY A 351 6.60 10.13 21.29
N ALA A 352 7.49 10.56 20.38
CA ALA A 352 7.86 9.79 19.18
C ALA A 352 8.52 8.43 19.47
N SER A 353 9.22 8.27 20.60
CA SER A 353 10.02 7.08 20.90
C SER A 353 9.22 5.86 21.37
N ARG A 354 8.00 6.05 21.92
CA ARG A 354 7.18 4.94 22.45
C ARG A 354 6.08 4.46 21.51
N ALA A 355 5.77 5.20 20.46
CA ALA A 355 4.58 4.95 19.64
C ALA A 355 4.83 4.05 18.41
N SER A 356 6.09 3.75 18.07
CA SER A 356 6.41 2.80 16.99
C SER A 356 7.81 2.22 17.21
N ALA A 357 7.90 1.02 17.79
CA ALA A 357 9.13 0.24 17.71
C ALA A 357 9.47 -0.01 16.22
N HIS A 358 10.75 -0.10 15.87
CA HIS A 358 11.18 -0.27 14.47
C HIS A 358 10.43 -1.44 13.79
N GLY A 359 9.72 -1.14 12.71
CA GLY A 359 8.95 -2.11 11.92
C GLY A 359 7.58 -2.54 12.49
N LYS A 360 7.12 -1.99 13.62
CA LYS A 360 5.77 -2.24 14.17
C LYS A 360 4.74 -1.21 13.67
N GLY A 361 3.47 -1.59 13.69
CA GLY A 361 2.34 -0.70 13.40
C GLY A 361 2.34 -0.18 11.96
N ARG A 362 2.79 -1.00 10.98
CA ARG A 362 2.71 -0.65 9.55
C ARG A 362 1.24 -0.70 9.12
N ILE A 363 0.71 0.44 8.70
CA ILE A 363 -0.67 0.52 8.21
C ILE A 363 -0.67 0.19 6.71
N LEU A 364 -1.45 -0.82 6.31
CA LEU A 364 -1.56 -1.29 4.93
C LEU A 364 -3.02 -1.31 4.50
N GLN A 365 -3.30 -0.86 3.28
CA GLN A 365 -4.62 -1.06 2.66
C GLN A 365 -4.64 -2.38 1.89
N LEU A 366 -5.51 -3.31 2.28
CA LEU A 366 -5.55 -4.68 1.76
C LEU A 366 -5.72 -4.74 0.24
N GLY A 367 -6.52 -3.86 -0.35
CA GLY A 367 -6.72 -3.87 -1.80
C GLY A 367 -5.55 -3.31 -2.62
N THR A 368 -4.45 -2.88 -1.99
CA THR A 368 -3.17 -2.67 -2.69
C THR A 368 -2.60 -3.97 -3.26
N PHE A 369 -2.93 -5.11 -2.65
CA PHE A 369 -2.53 -6.45 -3.09
C PHE A 369 -3.41 -7.03 -4.21
N LEU A 370 -4.37 -6.24 -4.72
CA LEU A 370 -5.24 -6.59 -5.85
C LEU A 370 -4.92 -5.79 -7.12
N LYS A 371 -3.92 -4.91 -7.07
CA LYS A 371 -3.54 -4.05 -8.17
C LYS A 371 -2.90 -4.86 -9.30
N GLN A 372 -3.21 -4.49 -10.54
CA GLN A 372 -2.31 -4.69 -11.68
C GLN A 372 -1.18 -3.65 -11.57
N ASP A 373 0.03 -4.00 -12.04
CA ASP A 373 1.24 -3.21 -11.82
C ASP A 373 1.02 -1.71 -12.14
N GLY A 374 1.37 -0.84 -11.19
CA GLY A 374 1.20 0.63 -11.29
C GLY A 374 -0.19 1.19 -10.94
N GLY A 375 -1.22 0.36 -10.78
CA GLY A 375 -2.60 0.83 -10.55
C GLY A 375 -2.88 1.44 -9.17
N PRO A 376 -3.97 2.24 -9.00
CA PRO A 376 -4.42 2.75 -7.71
C PRO A 376 -4.94 1.64 -6.78
N ALA A 377 -4.94 1.86 -5.47
CA ALA A 377 -5.38 0.84 -4.51
C ALA A 377 -6.87 0.57 -4.68
N ARG A 378 -7.23 -0.69 -4.93
CA ARG A 378 -8.63 -1.08 -5.02
C ARG A 378 -9.24 -1.01 -3.63
N GLU A 379 -10.43 -0.43 -3.51
CA GLU A 379 -11.14 -0.42 -2.22
C GLU A 379 -11.99 -1.68 -2.07
N ILE A 380 -11.84 -2.37 -0.94
CA ILE A 380 -12.71 -3.50 -0.60
C ILE A 380 -13.90 -2.95 0.19
N LEU A 381 -14.90 -2.49 -0.55
CA LEU A 381 -16.13 -1.95 0.02
C LEU A 381 -16.97 -3.03 0.72
N HIS A 382 -17.71 -2.62 1.75
CA HIS A 382 -18.78 -3.45 2.31
C HIS A 382 -19.85 -3.66 1.21
N PRO A 383 -20.42 -4.87 1.05
CA PRO A 383 -21.55 -5.08 0.16
C PRO A 383 -22.66 -4.05 0.43
N ALA A 384 -23.05 -3.29 -0.58
CA ALA A 384 -24.20 -2.39 -0.49
C ALA A 384 -25.44 -3.21 -0.89
N GLY A 385 -26.34 -3.48 0.04
CA GLY A 385 -27.56 -4.23 -0.24
C GLY A 385 -28.71 -3.74 0.62
N VAL A 386 -29.83 -3.42 -0.03
CA VAL A 386 -31.10 -3.00 0.61
C VAL A 386 -31.71 -4.11 1.46
N ASN A 387 -31.30 -5.36 1.24
CA ASN A 387 -31.74 -6.53 2.00
C ASN A 387 -30.52 -7.19 2.68
N SER A 388 -30.26 -6.83 3.94
CA SER A 388 -29.17 -7.37 4.76
C SER A 388 -29.11 -8.90 4.78
N ASP A 389 -30.27 -9.56 4.63
CA ASP A 389 -30.43 -11.01 4.80
C ASP A 389 -31.00 -11.74 3.57
N GLY A 390 -31.06 -11.07 2.41
CA GLY A 390 -31.54 -11.68 1.15
C GLY A 390 -30.48 -12.53 0.41
N PRO A 391 -30.88 -13.41 -0.52
CA PRO A 391 -29.96 -14.21 -1.33
C PRO A 391 -29.00 -13.37 -2.21
N ARG A 392 -29.37 -12.14 -2.56
CA ARG A 392 -28.45 -11.18 -3.23
C ARG A 392 -27.30 -10.74 -2.31
N SER A 393 -27.57 -10.49 -1.02
CA SER A 393 -26.56 -10.18 -0.01
C SER A 393 -25.53 -11.32 0.12
N ARG A 394 -26.00 -12.57 0.02
CA ARG A 394 -25.13 -13.75 0.03
C ARG A 394 -24.14 -13.78 -1.15
N GLN A 395 -24.62 -13.56 -2.36
CA GLN A 395 -23.77 -13.58 -3.56
C GLN A 395 -22.73 -12.45 -3.54
N ASP A 396 -23.13 -11.26 -3.08
CA ASP A 396 -22.21 -10.13 -2.95
C ASP A 396 -21.14 -10.40 -1.89
N TRP A 397 -21.51 -11.04 -0.77
CA TRP A 397 -20.55 -11.51 0.22
C TRP A 397 -19.61 -12.57 -0.34
N ASN A 398 -20.08 -13.53 -1.15
CA ASN A 398 -19.20 -14.51 -1.78
C ASN A 398 -18.16 -13.84 -2.69
N LYS A 399 -18.57 -12.85 -3.50
CA LYS A 399 -17.66 -12.04 -4.32
C LYS A 399 -16.64 -11.30 -3.46
N LYS A 400 -17.08 -10.68 -2.35
CA LYS A 400 -16.18 -9.96 -1.44
C LYS A 400 -15.24 -10.86 -0.66
N VAL A 401 -15.69 -12.04 -0.22
CA VAL A 401 -14.83 -13.05 0.39
C VAL A 401 -13.77 -13.51 -0.60
N ALA A 402 -14.11 -13.72 -1.88
CA ALA A 402 -13.12 -14.06 -2.91
C ALA A 402 -12.08 -12.94 -3.11
N GLU A 403 -12.54 -11.68 -3.16
CA GLU A 403 -11.67 -10.50 -3.26
C GLU A 403 -10.71 -10.38 -2.06
N ILE A 404 -11.23 -10.48 -0.83
CA ILE A 404 -10.43 -10.48 0.41
C ILE A 404 -9.44 -11.64 0.42
N LYS A 405 -9.90 -12.85 0.06
CA LYS A 405 -9.06 -14.05 -0.01
C LYS A 405 -7.86 -13.84 -0.94
N THR A 406 -8.08 -13.34 -2.16
CA THR A 406 -7.00 -13.09 -3.12
C THR A 406 -6.01 -12.05 -2.57
N ALA A 407 -6.51 -10.94 -2.04
CA ALA A 407 -5.68 -9.89 -1.46
C ALA A 407 -4.84 -10.41 -0.28
N LEU A 408 -5.43 -11.24 0.59
CA LEU A 408 -4.74 -11.84 1.72
C LEU A 408 -3.64 -12.79 1.26
N LYS A 409 -3.89 -13.65 0.27
CA LYS A 409 -2.85 -14.53 -0.25
C LYS A 409 -1.64 -13.76 -0.75
N GLU A 410 -1.89 -12.67 -1.49
CA GLU A 410 -0.82 -11.79 -1.99
C GLU A 410 -0.11 -11.04 -0.85
N LEU A 411 -0.84 -10.54 0.15
CA LEU A 411 -0.25 -9.96 1.37
C LEU A 411 0.68 -10.96 2.06
N LEU A 412 0.19 -12.16 2.34
CA LEU A 412 0.94 -13.23 3.02
C LEU A 412 2.18 -13.62 2.20
N ARG A 413 2.05 -13.71 0.87
CA ARG A 413 3.18 -14.03 -0.03
C ARG A 413 4.24 -12.94 -0.03
N ARG A 414 3.84 -11.66 -0.18
CA ARG A 414 4.78 -10.53 -0.34
C ARG A 414 5.41 -10.09 0.99
N GLU A 415 4.61 -9.94 2.04
CA GLU A 415 5.10 -9.39 3.32
C GLU A 415 5.62 -10.47 4.28
N MET A 416 5.22 -11.74 4.11
CA MET A 416 5.53 -12.81 5.06
C MET A 416 6.20 -14.03 4.41
N GLN A 417 6.47 -13.97 3.10
CA GLN A 417 7.07 -15.05 2.33
C GLN A 417 6.28 -16.37 2.41
N TRP A 418 4.98 -16.29 2.69
CA TRP A 418 4.13 -17.47 2.79
C TRP A 418 4.01 -18.15 1.42
N LYS A 419 4.27 -19.46 1.41
CA LYS A 419 4.11 -20.31 0.23
C LYS A 419 2.91 -21.19 0.46
N GLN A 420 1.88 -21.03 -0.37
CA GLN A 420 0.76 -21.95 -0.35
C GLN A 420 1.26 -23.28 -0.91
N LEU A 421 1.39 -24.29 -0.06
CA LEU A 421 1.58 -25.66 -0.51
C LEU A 421 0.30 -26.07 -1.22
N GLU A 422 0.37 -26.22 -2.54
CA GLU A 422 -0.69 -26.88 -3.28
C GLU A 422 -0.87 -28.25 -2.62
N SER A 423 -2.11 -28.57 -2.23
CA SER A 423 -2.41 -29.90 -1.74
C SER A 423 -1.87 -30.87 -2.79
N ARG A 424 -1.00 -31.80 -2.39
CA ARG A 424 -0.64 -32.97 -3.21
C ARG A 424 -1.91 -33.79 -3.45
N GLY A 425 -2.79 -33.28 -4.30
CA GLY A 425 -3.90 -34.01 -4.87
C GLY A 425 -3.32 -34.85 -5.98
N LYS A 426 -3.47 -36.18 -5.84
CA LYS A 426 -3.19 -37.18 -6.86
C LYS A 426 -3.40 -36.60 -8.26
N ALA A 427 -2.36 -36.66 -9.08
CA ALA A 427 -2.49 -36.45 -10.52
C ALA A 427 -3.71 -37.25 -11.03
N PRO A 428 -4.57 -36.67 -11.88
CA PRO A 428 -5.58 -37.48 -12.54
C PRO A 428 -4.85 -38.53 -13.39
N ALA A 429 -4.98 -39.80 -12.98
CA ALA A 429 -4.72 -40.92 -13.85
C ALA A 429 -5.79 -40.88 -14.95
N GLY A 430 -5.45 -40.33 -16.11
CA GLY A 430 -6.37 -40.18 -17.23
C GLY A 430 -5.60 -39.79 -18.47
N GLY A 431 -5.14 -40.82 -19.20
CA GLY A 431 -4.27 -40.69 -20.36
C GLY A 431 -4.84 -39.81 -21.47
N GLN A 432 -3.94 -39.08 -22.11
CA GLN A 432 -4.13 -38.55 -23.45
C GLN A 432 -4.38 -39.75 -24.40
N LYS A 433 -5.64 -39.97 -24.78
CA LYS A 433 -5.93 -40.63 -26.05
C LYS A 433 -5.79 -39.58 -27.14
N THR A 434 -4.68 -39.65 -27.86
CA THR A 434 -4.49 -39.00 -29.16
C THR A 434 -5.56 -39.54 -30.10
N LEU A 435 -6.47 -38.68 -30.54
CA LEU A 435 -7.38 -38.98 -31.65
C LEU A 435 -6.61 -38.76 -32.94
N GLU A 436 -6.18 -39.86 -33.56
CA GLU A 436 -5.79 -39.89 -34.96
C GLU A 436 -7.01 -39.53 -35.81
N VAL A 437 -6.89 -38.45 -36.59
CA VAL A 437 -7.83 -38.13 -37.67
C VAL A 437 -7.36 -38.88 -38.91
N GLY A 438 -7.97 -40.05 -39.12
CA GLY A 438 -7.90 -40.82 -40.35
C GLY A 438 -9.03 -40.41 -41.32
N LYS A 439 -8.63 -40.26 -42.58
CA LYS A 439 -9.40 -39.92 -43.78
C LYS A 439 -10.77 -40.63 -43.92
N ALA A 440 -11.71 -39.90 -44.54
CA ALA A 440 -12.58 -40.40 -45.60
C ALA A 440 -12.75 -39.29 -46.64
#